data_AF-A0A371WSA0-F1
#
_entry.id   AF-A0A371WSA0-F1
#
_cell.length_a   1.000
_cell.length_b   1.000
_cell.length_c   1.000
_cell.angle_alpha   90.00
_cell.angle_beta   90.00
_cell.angle_gamma   90.00
#
_symmetry.space_group_name_H-M   'P 1'
#
loop_
_entity.id
_entity.type
_entity.pdbx_description
1 polymer ?
#
loop_
_entity_poly.entity_id
_entity_poly.type
_entity_poly.pdbx_seq_one_letter_code
_entity_poly.pdbx_strand_id
1 'polypeptide(L)'
;MRPVPEQECCLAYLPPAPDATPPRHAALHGLNLTTWLVLTLCDGRDESAIAQGFSDAVGNTCGAGASRAAFHAALGQLHALGLVQKTKGDIT
;
A
#
# COMPACT_ATOMS: atom_id res chain seq x y z
N MET A 1 18.61 -27.23 -4.78
CA MET A 1 17.48 -26.68 -5.54
C MET A 1 17.77 -25.20 -5.76
N ARG A 2 17.61 -24.67 -6.98
CA ARG A 2 17.77 -23.23 -7.24
C ARG A 2 16.46 -22.53 -6.84
N PRO A 3 16.48 -21.43 -6.06
CA PRO A 3 15.27 -20.67 -5.78
C PRO A 3 14.64 -20.19 -7.09
N VAL A 4 13.33 -20.44 -7.23
CA VAL A 4 12.55 -19.95 -8.37
C VAL A 4 12.45 -18.43 -8.19
N PRO A 5 12.78 -17.61 -9.21
CA PRO A 5 12.53 -16.18 -9.13
C PRO A 5 11.02 -15.95 -9.07
N GLU A 6 10.54 -15.43 -7.95
CA GLU A 6 9.17 -14.96 -7.81
C GLU A 6 9.05 -13.61 -8.54
N GLN A 7 8.04 -13.46 -9.41
CA GLN A 7 7.72 -12.17 -10.01
C GLN A 7 7.09 -11.28 -8.94
N GLU A 8 7.93 -10.55 -8.22
CA GLU A 8 7.48 -9.46 -7.35
C GLU A 8 7.65 -8.12 -8.08
N CYS A 9 6.65 -7.26 -7.99
CA CYS A 9 6.75 -5.88 -8.47
C CYS A 9 7.44 -5.04 -7.38
N CYS A 10 8.48 -4.29 -7.75
CA CYS A 10 9.25 -3.46 -6.81
C CYS A 10 8.83 -2.00 -6.88
N LEU A 11 8.58 -1.37 -5.71
CA LEU A 11 8.37 0.07 -5.61
C LEU A 11 9.67 0.72 -5.15
N ALA A 12 10.20 1.62 -5.97
CA ALA A 12 11.25 2.56 -5.54
C ALA A 12 10.58 3.85 -5.09
N TYR A 13 10.75 4.21 -3.81
CA TYR A 13 10.15 5.42 -3.24
C TYR A 13 11.24 6.33 -2.67
N LEU A 14 11.15 7.61 -3.02
CA LEU A 14 11.94 8.67 -2.40
C LEU A 14 11.01 9.45 -1.45
N PRO A 15 11.18 9.35 -0.13
CA PRO A 15 10.36 10.09 0.82
C PRO A 15 10.59 11.61 0.66
N PRO A 16 9.55 12.45 0.82
CA PRO A 16 9.71 13.89 0.77
C PRO A 16 10.66 14.35 1.88
N ALA A 17 11.70 15.10 1.49
CA ALA A 17 12.73 15.63 2.37
C ALA A 17 12.65 17.16 2.37
N PRO A 18 11.89 17.78 3.30
CA PRO A 18 11.83 19.24 3.37
C PRO A 18 13.11 19.87 3.95
N ASP A 19 13.94 19.13 4.72
CA ASP A 19 15.17 19.66 5.36
C ASP A 19 16.15 18.54 5.85
N ALA A 20 16.13 17.35 5.24
CA ALA A 20 16.94 16.24 5.74
C ALA A 20 18.35 16.23 5.10
N THR A 21 19.34 16.70 5.86
CA THR A 21 20.76 16.40 5.61
C THR A 21 21.22 15.37 6.65
N PRO A 22 21.68 14.16 6.25
CA PRO A 22 21.94 13.68 4.90
C PRO A 22 20.67 13.25 4.13
N PRO A 23 20.74 13.14 2.79
CA PRO A 23 19.61 12.72 1.96
C PRO A 23 19.08 11.35 2.40
N ARG A 24 17.76 11.21 2.54
CA ARG A 24 17.14 9.90 2.76
C ARG A 24 17.34 9.06 1.51
N HIS A 25 17.92 7.88 1.66
CA HIS A 25 18.16 6.97 0.55
C HIS A 25 16.83 6.45 0.00
N ALA A 26 16.76 6.28 -1.32
CA ALA A 26 15.63 5.62 -1.96
C ALA A 26 15.44 4.23 -1.34
N ALA A 27 14.21 3.93 -0.90
CA ALA A 27 13.87 2.62 -0.37
C ALA A 27 13.24 1.77 -1.48
N LEU A 28 13.71 0.54 -1.61
CA LEU A 28 13.15 -0.46 -2.50
C LEU A 28 12.30 -1.44 -1.68
N HIS A 29 11.02 -1.53 -1.99
CA HIS A 29 10.11 -2.46 -1.34
C HIS A 29 9.56 -3.46 -2.34
N GLY A 30 9.66 -4.75 -2.01
CA GLY A 30 8.86 -5.80 -2.65
C GLY A 30 7.45 -5.74 -2.08
N LEU A 31 6.44 -5.56 -2.93
CA LEU A 31 5.05 -5.63 -2.51
C LEU A 31 4.39 -6.79 -3.26
N ASN A 32 3.55 -7.54 -2.54
CA ASN A 32 2.68 -8.52 -3.17
C ASN A 32 1.56 -7.81 -3.96
N LEU A 33 0.83 -8.56 -4.77
CA LEU A 33 -0.22 -8.02 -5.64
C LEU A 33 -1.31 -7.25 -4.88
N THR A 34 -1.74 -7.75 -3.72
CA THR A 34 -2.77 -7.12 -2.88
C THR A 34 -2.31 -5.78 -2.35
N THR A 35 -1.09 -5.72 -1.81
CA THR A 35 -0.47 -4.51 -1.28
C THR A 35 -0.23 -3.47 -2.38
N TRP A 36 0.15 -3.92 -3.59
CA TRP A 36 0.19 -3.06 -4.78
C TRP A 36 -1.17 -2.47 -5.14
N LEU A 37 -2.21 -3.31 -5.20
CA LEU A 37 -3.56 -2.85 -5.52
C LEU A 37 -4.04 -1.79 -4.52
N VAL A 38 -3.89 -2.03 -3.22
CA VAL A 38 -4.27 -1.05 -2.19
C VAL A 38 -3.49 0.26 -2.38
N LEU A 39 -2.18 0.19 -2.61
CA LEU A 39 -1.36 1.38 -2.83
C LEU A 39 -1.85 2.21 -4.03
N THR A 40 -2.22 1.56 -5.15
CA THR A 40 -2.73 2.27 -6.33
C THR A 40 -4.06 2.98 -6.09
N LEU A 41 -4.82 2.57 -5.07
CA LEU A 41 -6.08 3.19 -4.68
C LEU A 41 -5.89 4.36 -3.70
N CYS A 42 -4.70 4.52 -3.09
CA CYS A 42 -4.44 5.47 -2.00
C CYS A 42 -4.30 6.95 -2.41
N ASP A 43 -4.56 7.34 -3.66
CA ASP A 43 -4.33 8.71 -4.14
C ASP A 43 -5.31 9.75 -3.54
N GLY A 44 -4.96 10.31 -2.37
CA GLY A 44 -5.74 11.33 -1.67
C GLY A 44 -7.11 10.86 -1.14
N ARG A 45 -7.39 9.56 -1.22
CA ARG A 45 -8.66 8.96 -0.81
C ARG A 45 -8.67 8.63 0.67
N ASP A 46 -9.85 8.72 1.29
CA ASP A 46 -10.05 8.20 2.63
C ASP A 46 -10.10 6.65 2.65
N GLU A 47 -9.94 6.09 3.84
CA GLU A 47 -9.90 4.63 4.05
C GLU A 47 -11.16 3.92 3.53
N SER A 48 -12.34 4.57 3.58
CA SER A 48 -13.60 3.97 3.14
C SER A 48 -13.70 3.88 1.62
N ALA A 49 -13.25 4.92 0.91
CA ALA A 49 -13.19 4.94 -0.54
C ALA A 49 -12.15 3.95 -1.09
N ILE A 50 -11.02 3.79 -0.39
CA ILE A 50 -10.01 2.77 -0.74
C ILE A 50 -10.57 1.37 -0.52
N ALA A 51 -11.24 1.11 0.62
CA ALA A 51 -11.85 -0.18 0.93
C ALA A 51 -12.92 -0.58 -0.11
N GLN A 52 -13.75 0.39 -0.52
CA GLN A 52 -14.75 0.15 -1.57
C GLN A 52 -14.09 -0.17 -2.91
N GLY A 53 -13.13 0.65 -3.36
CA GLY A 53 -12.42 0.40 -4.61
C GLY A 53 -11.66 -0.93 -4.62
N PHE A 54 -11.13 -1.36 -3.48
CA PHE A 54 -10.55 -2.68 -3.32
C PHE A 54 -11.62 -3.77 -3.47
N SER A 55 -12.76 -3.64 -2.77
CA SER A 55 -13.86 -4.60 -2.89
C SER A 55 -14.36 -4.73 -4.33
N ASP A 56 -14.46 -3.61 -5.06
CA ASP A 56 -14.89 -3.60 -6.46
C ASP A 56 -13.86 -4.29 -7.37
N ALA A 57 -12.56 -4.07 -7.12
CA ALA A 57 -11.47 -4.66 -7.92
C ALA A 57 -11.30 -6.16 -7.68
N VAL A 58 -11.46 -6.64 -6.43
CA VAL A 58 -11.35 -8.07 -6.11
C VAL A 58 -12.66 -8.81 -6.43
N GLY A 59 -13.79 -8.11 -6.48
CA GLY A 59 -15.10 -8.67 -6.85
C GLY A 59 -15.49 -9.88 -6.01
N ASN A 60 -16.11 -10.89 -6.65
CA ASN A 60 -16.50 -12.15 -6.00
C ASN A 60 -15.36 -13.16 -5.87
N THR A 61 -14.14 -12.81 -6.30
CA THR A 61 -12.99 -13.73 -6.31
C THR A 61 -12.57 -14.13 -4.89
N CYS A 62 -12.89 -13.30 -3.90
CA CYS A 62 -12.71 -13.59 -2.48
C CYS A 62 -14.06 -13.41 -1.76
N GLY A 63 -14.39 -14.30 -0.82
CA GLY A 63 -15.55 -14.10 0.05
C GLY A 63 -15.40 -12.79 0.84
N ALA A 64 -16.51 -12.12 1.15
CA ALA A 64 -16.52 -10.77 1.73
C ALA A 64 -15.63 -10.62 2.99
N GLY A 65 -15.61 -11.62 3.87
CA GLY A 65 -14.74 -11.62 5.06
C GLY A 65 -13.24 -11.71 4.73
N ALA A 66 -12.87 -12.51 3.72
CA ALA A 66 -11.49 -12.65 3.27
C ALA A 66 -11.00 -11.38 2.56
N SER A 67 -11.85 -10.74 1.77
CA SER A 67 -11.55 -9.46 1.11
C SER A 67 -11.21 -8.38 2.15
N ARG A 68 -12.04 -8.24 3.19
CA ARG A 68 -11.79 -7.26 4.26
C ARG A 68 -10.52 -7.53 5.05
N ALA A 69 -10.24 -8.79 5.38
CA ALA A 69 -9.01 -9.15 6.09
C ALA A 69 -7.76 -8.86 5.24
N ALA A 70 -7.80 -9.18 3.93
CA ALA A 70 -6.73 -8.91 3.00
C ALA A 70 -6.46 -7.39 2.84
N PHE A 71 -7.53 -6.59 2.74
CA PHE A 71 -7.43 -5.14 2.70
C PHE A 71 -6.71 -4.57 3.94
N HIS A 72 -7.15 -4.95 5.14
CA HIS A 72 -6.53 -4.45 6.37
C HIS A 72 -5.08 -4.90 6.54
N ALA A 73 -4.75 -6.13 6.14
CA ALA A 73 -3.37 -6.62 6.15
C ALA A 73 -2.47 -5.82 5.20
N ALA A 74 -2.93 -5.58 3.97
CA ALA A 74 -2.22 -4.78 2.98
C ALA A 74 -2.03 -3.33 3.43
N LEU A 75 -3.07 -2.69 3.96
CA LEU A 75 -2.99 -1.32 4.47
C LEU A 75 -2.04 -1.22 5.68
N GLY A 76 -2.08 -2.21 6.58
CA GLY A 76 -1.14 -2.32 7.69
C GLY A 76 0.32 -2.44 7.24
N GLN A 77 0.58 -3.22 6.18
CA GLN A 77 1.90 -3.32 5.57
C GLN A 77 2.37 -1.98 5.00
N LEU A 78 1.52 -1.26 4.26
CA LEU A 78 1.87 0.06 3.72
C LEU A 78 2.19 1.10 4.80
N HIS A 79 1.45 1.06 5.92
CA HIS A 79 1.74 1.90 7.09
C HIS A 79 3.08 1.54 7.74
N ALA A 80 3.36 0.24 7.93
CA ALA A 80 4.61 -0.22 8.52
C ALA A 80 5.84 0.14 7.65
N LEU A 81 5.67 0.15 6.33
CA LEU A 81 6.71 0.59 5.38
C LEU A 81 6.81 2.12 5.24
N GLY A 82 5.90 2.88 5.85
CA GLY A 82 5.89 4.34 5.75
C GLY A 82 5.43 4.87 4.39
N LEU A 83 4.87 4.02 3.52
CA LEU A 83 4.44 4.35 2.17
C LEU A 83 3.09 5.08 2.15
N VAL A 84 2.25 4.85 3.15
CA VAL A 84 0.96 5.52 3.34
C VAL A 84 0.87 6.02 4.77
N GLN A 85 0.38 7.24 4.95
CA GLN A 85 0.15 7.87 6.24
C GLN A 85 -1.30 8.34 6.31
N LYS A 86 -1.91 8.27 7.50
CA LYS A 86 -3.21 8.91 7.72
C LYS A 86 -2.98 10.42 7.68
N THR A 87 -3.52 11.09 6.67
CA THR A 87 -3.59 12.54 6.70
C THR A 87 -4.50 12.93 7.85
N LYS A 88 -3.97 13.71 8.80
CA LYS A 88 -4.80 14.34 9.81
C LYS A 88 -5.69 15.31 9.06
N GLY A 89 -6.97 14.97 8.90
CA GLY A 89 -7.93 15.83 8.23
C GLY A 89 -7.83 17.22 8.84
N ASP A 90 -7.52 18.21 8.02
CA ASP A 90 -7.58 19.61 8.41
C ASP A 90 -9.07 19.90 8.66
N ILE A 91 -9.47 19.89 9.93
CA ILE A 91 -10.77 20.39 10.35
C ILE A 91 -10.57 21.90 10.50
N THR A 92 -10.78 22.63 9.41
CA THR A 92 -11.08 24.07 9.45
C THR A 92 -12.57 24.26 9.19
#